data_AF-K2BCK7-F1
#
_entry.id   AF-K2BCK7-F1
#
_cell.length_a   1.000
_cell.length_b   1.000
_cell.length_c   1.000
_cell.angle_alpha   90.00
_cell.angle_beta   90.00
_cell.angle_gamma   90.00
#
_symmetry.space_group_name_H-M   'P 1'
#
loop_
_entity.id
_entity.type
_entity.pdbx_description
1 polymer ?
#
loop_
_entity_poly.entity_id
_entity_poly.type
_entity_poly.pdbx_seq_one_letter_code
_entity_poly.pdbx_strand_id
1 'polypeptide(L)'
;MQKKIMRRSYEQNKLATLSSIPALLQRIYAARDVRSIADIDRSLSALLPFRDLMDSEKAAARLIEAILNQETILIIGDFDADGA
;
A
#
# COMPACT_ATOMS: atom_id res chain seq x y z
N MET A 1 16.24 26.52 -18.53
CA MET A 1 14.82 26.09 -18.54
C MET A 1 14.07 26.81 -17.43
N GLN A 2 12.94 27.46 -17.75
CA GLN A 2 12.08 28.09 -16.75
C GLN A 2 11.20 27.00 -16.09
N LYS A 3 11.33 26.80 -14.77
CA LYS A 3 10.51 25.82 -14.05
C LYS A 3 9.09 26.37 -13.89
N LYS A 4 8.09 25.62 -14.39
CA LYS A 4 6.67 25.97 -14.21
C LYS A 4 6.15 25.30 -12.92
N ILE A 5 5.79 26.10 -11.93
CA ILE A 5 5.14 25.61 -10.71
C ILE A 5 3.65 25.46 -11.00
N MET A 6 3.13 24.22 -10.90
CA MET A 6 1.71 23.93 -11.09
C MET A 6 1.10 23.43 -9.79
N ARG A 7 -0.07 23.98 -9.44
CA ARG A 7 -0.86 23.50 -8.31
C ARG A 7 -1.73 22.33 -8.79
N ARG A 8 -1.67 21.21 -8.08
CA ARG A 8 -2.55 20.07 -8.36
C ARG A 8 -3.98 20.42 -7.97
N SER A 9 -4.95 20.19 -8.87
CA SER A 9 -6.38 20.34 -8.58
C SER A 9 -6.87 19.23 -7.65
N TYR A 10 -7.95 19.50 -6.93
CA TYR A 10 -8.66 18.51 -6.13
C TYR A 10 -10.13 18.88 -6.05
N GLU A 11 -10.98 17.89 -5.89
CA GLU A 11 -12.42 18.08 -5.74
C GLU A 11 -12.73 18.63 -4.34
N GLN A 12 -13.46 19.74 -4.25
CA GLN A 12 -13.75 20.41 -2.98
C GLN A 12 -14.60 19.54 -2.04
N ASN A 13 -15.46 18.69 -2.62
CA ASN A 13 -16.32 17.75 -1.89
C ASN A 13 -15.52 16.69 -1.10
N LYS A 14 -14.27 16.39 -1.49
CA LYS A 14 -13.38 15.45 -0.79
C LYS A 14 -12.81 16.01 0.53
N LEU A 15 -12.94 17.32 0.78
CA LEU A 15 -12.48 17.90 2.05
C LEU A 15 -13.38 17.50 3.22
N ALA A 16 -14.67 17.29 2.96
CA ALA A 16 -15.64 16.96 4.01
C ALA A 16 -15.34 15.62 4.70
N THR A 17 -14.86 14.63 3.95
CA THR A 17 -14.48 13.30 4.45
C THR A 17 -13.18 13.30 5.25
N LEU A 18 -12.45 14.41 5.23
CA LEU A 18 -11.20 14.64 5.97
C LEU A 18 -11.36 15.75 7.03
N SER A 19 -12.59 16.08 7.42
CA SER A 19 -12.88 17.20 8.33
C SER A 19 -12.21 17.10 9.71
N SER A 20 -11.83 15.89 10.15
CA SER A 20 -11.16 15.64 11.43
C SER A 20 -9.66 16.01 11.46
N ILE A 21 -9.05 16.35 10.31
CA ILE A 21 -7.64 16.76 10.22
C ILE A 21 -7.50 18.24 9.85
N PRO A 22 -6.36 18.89 10.17
CA PRO A 22 -6.12 20.31 9.84
C PRO A 22 -6.36 20.66 8.36
N ALA A 23 -6.93 21.85 8.11
CA ALA A 23 -7.33 22.30 6.76
C ALA A 23 -6.21 22.25 5.71
N LEU A 24 -4.96 22.50 6.11
CA LEU A 24 -3.81 22.36 5.22
C LEU A 24 -3.63 20.90 4.76
N LEU A 25 -3.73 19.94 5.68
CA LEU A 25 -3.57 18.53 5.39
C LEU A 25 -4.74 18.00 4.55
N GLN A 26 -5.98 18.44 4.79
CA GLN A 26 -7.13 18.09 3.95
C GLN A 26 -6.86 18.39 2.48
N ARG A 27 -6.31 19.58 2.18
CA ARG A 27 -5.99 20.00 0.81
C ARG A 27 -4.84 19.20 0.20
N ILE A 28 -3.81 18.88 0.99
CA ILE A 28 -2.67 18.07 0.54
C ILE A 28 -3.11 16.64 0.20
N TYR A 29 -3.95 16.05 1.04
CA TYR A 29 -4.47 14.69 0.89
C TYR A 29 -5.51 14.57 -0.23
N ALA A 30 -6.45 15.52 -0.33
CA ALA A 30 -7.41 15.56 -1.45
C ALA A 30 -6.68 15.69 -2.81
N ALA A 31 -5.58 16.45 -2.86
CA ALA A 31 -4.71 16.53 -4.04
C ALA A 31 -3.88 15.26 -4.31
N ARG A 32 -3.90 14.27 -3.43
CA ARG A 32 -3.27 12.95 -3.62
C ARG A 32 -4.29 11.83 -3.82
N ASP A 33 -5.55 12.20 -4.04
CA ASP A 33 -6.68 11.28 -4.15
C ASP A 33 -6.95 10.44 -2.90
N VAL A 34 -6.57 10.94 -1.73
CA VAL A 34 -7.01 10.42 -0.43
C VAL A 34 -8.47 10.83 -0.24
N ARG A 35 -9.34 9.85 -0.01
CA ARG A 35 -10.80 9.98 0.02
C ARG A 35 -11.35 9.87 1.44
N SER A 36 -10.63 9.24 2.35
CA SER A 36 -11.08 9.02 3.73
C SER A 36 -9.92 9.06 4.73
N ILE A 37 -10.24 9.12 6.02
CA ILE A 37 -9.24 8.96 7.10
C ILE A 37 -8.64 7.55 7.10
N ALA A 38 -9.40 6.53 6.67
CA ALA A 38 -8.90 5.16 6.60
C ALA A 38 -7.76 5.00 5.57
N ASP A 39 -7.78 5.78 4.50
CA ASP A 39 -6.75 5.74 3.44
C ASP A 39 -5.36 6.19 3.92
N ILE A 40 -5.29 6.87 5.07
CA ILE A 40 -4.04 7.32 5.70
C ILE A 40 -3.73 6.56 6.99
N ASP A 41 -4.53 5.55 7.32
CA ASP A 41 -4.24 4.65 8.43
C ASP A 41 -3.00 3.80 8.08
N ARG A 42 -2.02 3.82 8.99
CA ARG A 42 -0.76 3.09 8.86
C ARG A 42 -0.64 1.96 9.87
N SER A 43 -1.72 1.67 10.59
CA SER A 43 -1.79 0.53 11.49
C SER A 43 -1.65 -0.77 10.70
N LEU A 44 -1.10 -1.81 11.35
CA LEU A 44 -1.02 -3.14 10.74
C LEU A 44 -2.40 -3.70 10.40
N SER A 45 -3.44 -3.31 11.14
CA SER A 45 -4.83 -3.68 10.85
C SER A 45 -5.41 -3.06 9.57
N ALA A 46 -4.80 -2.00 9.06
CA ALA A 46 -5.19 -1.37 7.80
C ALA A 46 -4.50 -2.00 6.56
N LEU A 47 -3.62 -2.99 6.76
CA LEU A 47 -3.03 -3.74 5.65
C LEU A 47 -4.11 -4.50 4.89
N LEU A 48 -3.90 -4.64 3.57
CA LEU A 48 -4.76 -5.47 2.75
C LEU A 48 -4.72 -6.94 3.24
N PRO A 49 -5.85 -7.65 3.24
CA PRO A 49 -5.87 -9.06 3.61
C PRO A 49 -4.95 -9.88 2.72
N PHE A 50 -3.99 -10.59 3.30
CA PHE A 50 -3.08 -11.46 2.53
C PHE A 50 -3.83 -12.53 1.71
N ARG A 51 -5.05 -12.90 2.13
CA ARG A 51 -5.92 -13.87 1.45
C ARG A 51 -6.31 -13.43 0.04
N ASP A 52 -6.23 -12.13 -0.26
CA ASP A 52 -6.50 -11.58 -1.57
C ASP A 52 -5.30 -11.75 -2.53
N LEU A 53 -4.13 -12.14 -2.01
CA LEU A 53 -3.00 -12.53 -2.84
C LEU A 53 -3.30 -13.85 -3.54
N MET A 54 -3.26 -13.82 -4.87
CA MET A 54 -3.54 -14.97 -5.72
C MET A 54 -2.69 -16.17 -5.30
N ASP A 55 -3.36 -17.31 -5.09
CA ASP A 55 -2.75 -18.59 -4.73
C ASP A 55 -1.86 -18.60 -3.47
N SER A 56 -1.97 -17.58 -2.61
CA SER A 56 -1.20 -17.49 -1.35
C SER A 56 -1.33 -18.74 -0.47
N GLU A 57 -2.56 -19.25 -0.29
CA GLU A 57 -2.82 -20.48 0.47
C GLU A 57 -2.21 -21.72 -0.18
N LYS A 58 -2.24 -21.83 -1.52
CA LYS A 58 -1.64 -22.97 -2.25
C LYS A 58 -0.11 -22.94 -2.14
N ALA A 59 0.49 -21.76 -2.29
CA ALA A 59 1.92 -21.57 -2.13
C ALA A 59 2.38 -21.90 -0.70
N ALA A 60 1.63 -21.46 0.32
CA ALA A 60 1.89 -21.79 1.70
C ALA A 60 1.81 -23.31 1.96
N ALA A 61 0.79 -23.99 1.43
CA ALA A 61 0.67 -25.45 1.55
C ALA A 61 1.86 -26.19 0.92
N ARG A 62 2.31 -25.77 -0.29
CA ARG A 62 3.48 -26.35 -0.95
C ARG A 62 4.78 -26.13 -0.16
N LEU A 63 4.94 -24.95 0.45
CA LEU A 63 6.08 -24.65 1.31
C LEU A 63 6.08 -25.50 2.59
N ILE A 64 4.91 -25.67 3.22
CA ILE A 64 4.75 -26.54 4.39
C ILE A 64 5.20 -27.97 4.05
N GLU A 65 4.76 -28.51 2.91
CA GLU A 65 5.16 -29.84 2.45
C GLU A 65 6.69 -29.96 2.25
N ALA A 66 7.32 -28.99 1.56
CA ALA A 66 8.77 -28.97 1.37
C ALA A 66 9.52 -28.97 2.70
N ILE A 67 9.07 -28.17 3.67
CA ILE A 67 9.70 -28.06 4.98
C ILE A 67 9.59 -29.37 5.75
N LEU A 68 8.39 -29.99 5.77
CA LEU A 68 8.17 -31.27 6.45
C LEU A 68 9.01 -32.40 5.82
N ASN A 69 9.19 -32.38 4.51
CA ASN A 69 9.98 -33.35 3.76
C ASN A 69 11.49 -33.03 3.73
N GLN A 70 11.93 -31.95 4.38
CA GLN A 70 13.32 -31.47 4.37
C GLN A 70 13.88 -31.27 2.95
N GLU A 71 13.05 -30.77 2.04
CA GLU A 71 13.47 -30.43 0.68
C GLU A 71 14.43 -29.23 0.69
N THR A 72 15.37 -29.21 -0.25
CA THR A 72 16.20 -28.02 -0.47
C THR A 72 15.37 -26.94 -1.15
N ILE A 73 15.27 -25.77 -0.51
CA ILE A 73 14.53 -24.62 -1.05
C ILE A 73 15.54 -23.55 -1.48
N LEU A 74 15.50 -23.17 -2.76
CA LEU A 74 16.25 -22.06 -3.31
C LEU A 74 15.33 -20.84 -3.46
N ILE A 75 15.66 -19.74 -2.78
CA ILE A 75 14.97 -18.46 -2.91
C ILE A 75 15.79 -17.57 -3.84
N ILE A 76 15.20 -17.16 -4.97
CA ILE A 76 15.83 -16.27 -5.95
C ILE A 76 15.08 -14.94 -5.89
N GLY A 77 15.76 -13.90 -5.40
CA GLY A 77 15.28 -12.53 -5.38
C GLY A 77 15.74 -11.71 -6.59
N ASP A 78 15.14 -10.54 -6.77
CA ASP A 78 15.67 -9.51 -7.68
C ASP A 78 16.78 -8.71 -6.97
N PHE A 79 17.60 -7.96 -7.72
CA PHE A 79 18.78 -7.27 -7.19
C PHE A 79 18.48 -5.88 -6.59
N ASP A 80 17.21 -5.46 -6.55
CA ASP A 80 16.84 -4.18 -5.94
C ASP A 80 16.57 -4.31 -4.44
N ALA A 81 16.37 -3.17 -3.76
CA ALA A 81 16.21 -3.14 -2.31
C ALA A 81 14.96 -3.86 -1.80
N ASP A 82 13.95 -4.04 -2.66
CA ASP A 82 12.70 -4.72 -2.30
C ASP A 82 12.83 -6.25 -2.53
N GLY A 83 13.62 -6.66 -3.53
CA GLY A 83 13.83 -8.06 -3.93
C GLY A 83 15.04 -8.77 -3.33
N ALA A 84 16.04 -8.04 -2.82
CA ALA A 84 17.31 -8.57 -2.29
C ALA A 84 17.27 -8.99 -0.80
#